data_AF-X1D868-F1
#
_entry.id   AF-X1D868-F1
#
_cell.length_a   1.000
_cell.length_b   1.000
_cell.length_c   1.000
_cell.angle_alpha   90.00
_cell.angle_beta   90.00
_cell.angle_gamma   90.00
#
_symmetry.space_group_name_H-M   'P 1'
#
loop_
_entity.id
_entity.type
_entity.pdbx_description
1 polymer ?
#
loop_
_entity_poly.entity_id
_entity_poly.type
_entity_poly.pdbx_seq_one_letter_code
_entity_poly.pdbx_strand_id
1 'polypeptide(L)'
;MDPTQNRLIETEPSQSIALKTSITAIMAALTCVVTMSISIYIPSSEGFFNIGESIVYLSAILFGPYIGALSGGIGSMTADLLLGYPNYAPGTLVIKGIEGFLVGYVYQKLRKLLNLSLIDWVIRRSKSDKKH
;
A
#
# COMPACT_ATOMS: atom_id res chain seq x y z
N MET A 1 3.95 28.80 36.16
CA MET A 1 4.08 28.09 34.88
C MET A 1 3.51 26.70 35.11
N ASP A 2 2.39 26.37 34.48
CA ASP A 2 1.61 25.16 34.76
C ASP A 2 2.29 23.90 34.14
N PRO A 3 2.72 22.90 34.94
CA PRO A 3 3.36 21.68 34.43
C PRO A 3 2.46 20.83 33.54
N THR A 4 1.15 21.10 33.53
CA THR A 4 0.17 20.41 32.68
C THR A 4 0.29 20.79 31.19
N GLN A 5 0.85 21.97 30.89
CA GLN A 5 1.03 22.43 29.50
C GLN A 5 2.13 21.68 28.74
N ASN A 6 3.13 21.14 29.44
CA ASN A 6 4.21 20.35 28.80
C ASN A 6 3.79 18.92 28.43
N ARG A 7 2.66 18.43 28.97
CA ARG A 7 2.11 17.10 28.64
C ARG A 7 1.29 17.11 27.34
N LEU A 8 0.89 18.28 26.85
CA LEU A 8 0.04 18.43 25.66
C LEU A 8 0.84 18.42 24.34
N ILE A 9 2.16 18.21 24.41
CA ILE A 9 3.04 17.96 23.26
C ILE A 9 3.57 16.52 23.35
N GLU A 10 2.73 15.55 23.71
CA GLU A 10 3.00 14.15 23.38
C GLU A 10 2.80 14.02 21.86
N THR A 11 3.90 14.15 21.11
CA THR A 11 3.91 13.84 19.68
C THR A 11 3.44 12.40 19.52
N GLU A 12 2.30 12.18 18.87
CA GLU A 12 1.87 10.85 18.38
C GLU A 12 3.10 10.09 17.88
N PRO A 13 3.37 8.86 18.36
CA PRO A 13 4.61 8.17 18.03
C PRO A 13 4.69 7.99 16.52
N SER A 14 5.53 8.80 15.88
CA SER A 14 5.93 8.59 14.50
C SER A 14 6.44 7.14 14.41
N GLN A 15 5.77 6.31 13.61
CA GLN A 15 6.13 4.91 13.41
C GLN A 15 7.65 4.77 13.28
N SER A 16 8.27 4.02 14.20
CA SER A 16 9.72 3.84 14.21
C SER A 16 10.21 3.29 12.87
N ILE A 17 11.38 3.74 12.42
CA ILE A 17 12.03 3.26 11.19
C ILE A 17 12.16 1.73 11.23
N ALA A 18 12.43 1.16 12.42
CA ALA A 18 12.49 -0.28 12.62
C ALA A 18 11.15 -0.96 12.25
N LEU A 19 10.02 -0.41 12.70
CA LEU A 19 8.69 -0.97 12.42
C LEU A 19 8.37 -0.92 10.92
N LYS A 20 8.63 0.20 10.25
CA LYS A 20 8.42 0.33 8.79
C LYS A 20 9.27 -0.67 8.01
N THR A 21 10.51 -0.86 8.42
CA THR A 21 11.44 -1.82 7.80
C THR A 21 10.94 -3.25 8.01
N SER A 22 10.55 -3.60 9.23
CA SER A 22 9.98 -4.92 9.54
C SER A 22 8.71 -5.21 8.74
N ILE A 23 7.79 -4.26 8.67
CA ILE A 23 6.57 -4.38 7.86
C ILE A 23 6.93 -4.60 6.39
N THR A 24 7.86 -3.81 5.86
CA THR A 24 8.30 -3.94 4.46
C THR A 24 8.89 -5.32 4.18
N ALA A 25 9.75 -5.83 5.06
CA ALA A 25 10.37 -7.14 4.90
C ALA A 25 9.34 -8.29 4.98
N ILE A 26 8.41 -8.21 5.94
CA ILE A 26 7.32 -9.20 6.09
C ILE A 26 6.43 -9.18 4.84
N MET A 27 6.06 -8.00 4.36
CA MET A 27 5.22 -7.88 3.18
C MET A 27 5.93 -8.38 1.92
N ALA A 28 7.22 -8.07 1.75
CA ALA A 28 8.02 -8.59 0.63
C ALA A 28 8.12 -10.13 0.66
N ALA A 29 8.35 -10.72 1.83
CA ALA A 29 8.38 -12.17 2.01
C ALA A 29 7.02 -12.80 1.67
N LEU A 30 5.91 -12.18 2.12
CA LEU A 30 4.57 -12.64 1.80
C LEU A 30 4.28 -12.53 0.29
N THR A 31 4.65 -11.40 -0.34
CA THR A 31 4.54 -11.23 -1.80
C THR A 31 5.29 -12.35 -2.52
N CYS A 32 6.52 -12.66 -2.10
CA CYS A 32 7.32 -13.74 -2.68
C CYS A 32 6.61 -15.10 -2.58
N VAL A 33 6.21 -15.50 -1.37
CA VAL A 33 5.57 -16.79 -1.11
C VAL A 33 4.28 -16.93 -1.92
N VAL A 34 3.44 -15.89 -1.96
CA VAL A 34 2.17 -15.94 -2.68
C VAL A 34 2.39 -15.94 -4.20
N THR A 35 3.37 -15.18 -4.70
CA THR A 35 3.75 -15.20 -6.12
C THR A 35 4.20 -16.60 -6.55
N MET A 36 4.97 -17.29 -5.70
CA MET A 36 5.39 -18.67 -5.98
C MET A 36 4.25 -19.69 -5.83
N SER A 37 3.33 -19.48 -4.89
CA SER A 37 2.32 -20.47 -4.52
C SER A 37 1.09 -20.47 -5.43
N ILE A 38 0.75 -19.33 -6.05
CA ILE A 38 -0.53 -19.18 -6.76
C ILE A 38 -0.33 -18.49 -8.11
N SER A 39 0.13 -19.27 -9.07
CA SER A 39 -0.04 -18.98 -10.50
C SER A 39 -1.16 -19.87 -11.04
N ILE A 40 -2.42 -19.50 -10.79
CA ILE A 40 -3.57 -20.23 -11.37
C ILE A 40 -3.85 -19.63 -12.74
N TYR A 41 -3.56 -20.39 -13.79
CA TYR A 41 -4.00 -20.06 -15.14
C TYR A 41 -5.52 -20.23 -15.23
N ILE A 42 -6.25 -19.15 -15.49
CA ILE A 42 -7.69 -19.19 -15.76
C ILE A 42 -7.88 -19.21 -17.28
N PRO A 43 -8.23 -20.35 -17.89
CA PRO A 43 -8.31 -20.46 -19.35
C PRO A 43 -9.46 -19.64 -19.98
N SER A 44 -10.44 -19.22 -19.17
CA SER A 44 -11.69 -18.65 -19.65
C SER A 44 -11.73 -17.11 -19.72
N SER A 45 -10.72 -16.41 -19.19
CA SER A 45 -10.74 -14.94 -19.08
C SER A 45 -9.53 -14.23 -19.68
N GLU A 46 -8.60 -14.93 -20.33
CA GLU A 46 -7.29 -14.39 -20.77
C GLU A 46 -6.56 -13.53 -19.70
N GLY A 47 -6.96 -13.69 -18.44
CA GLY A 47 -6.56 -12.82 -17.34
C GLY A 47 -5.82 -13.64 -16.30
N PHE A 48 -4.57 -13.28 -16.06
CA PHE A 48 -3.74 -13.88 -15.02
C PHE A 48 -4.15 -13.26 -13.68
N PHE A 49 -4.96 -13.97 -12.88
CA PHE A 49 -5.27 -13.51 -11.51
C PHE A 49 -4.11 -13.90 -10.59
N ASN A 50 -3.02 -13.13 -10.64
CA ASN A 50 -1.88 -13.31 -9.75
C ASN A 50 -2.31 -12.92 -8.34
N ILE A 51 -2.61 -13.88 -7.47
CA ILE A 51 -2.89 -13.57 -6.05
C ILE A 51 -1.67 -12.89 -5.40
N GLY A 52 -0.46 -13.05 -5.98
CA GLY A 52 0.73 -12.29 -5.61
C GLY A 52 0.55 -10.78 -5.75
N GLU A 53 -0.17 -10.31 -6.78
CA GLU A 53 -0.45 -8.87 -7.00
C GLU A 53 -1.36 -8.31 -5.91
N SER A 54 -2.29 -9.11 -5.40
CA SER A 54 -3.15 -8.73 -4.29
C SER A 54 -2.36 -8.31 -3.06
N ILE A 55 -1.21 -8.95 -2.78
CA ILE A 55 -0.34 -8.59 -1.65
C ILE A 55 0.40 -7.26 -1.91
N VAL A 56 0.79 -7.00 -3.16
CA VAL A 56 1.38 -5.71 -3.57
C VAL A 56 0.36 -4.59 -3.35
N TYR A 57 -0.89 -4.77 -3.78
CA TYR A 57 -1.94 -3.78 -3.59
C TYR A 57 -2.30 -3.62 -2.11
N LEU A 58 -2.39 -4.72 -1.35
CA LEU A 58 -2.67 -4.70 0.07
C LEU A 58 -1.62 -3.88 0.83
N SER A 59 -0.34 -4.14 0.59
CA SER A 59 0.75 -3.38 1.24
C SER A 59 0.73 -1.91 0.86
N ALA A 60 0.49 -1.59 -0.42
CA ALA A 60 0.40 -0.22 -0.91
C ALA A 60 -0.77 0.57 -0.28
N ILE A 61 -1.93 -0.06 -0.15
CA ILE A 61 -3.15 0.55 0.41
C ILE A 61 -3.02 0.72 1.93
N LEU A 62 -2.50 -0.29 2.65
CA LEU A 62 -2.42 -0.27 4.11
C LEU A 62 -1.27 0.60 4.63
N PHE A 63 -0.10 0.52 3.99
CA PHE A 63 1.15 1.07 4.53
C PHE A 63 1.75 2.16 3.64
N GLY A 64 1.15 2.43 2.48
CA GLY A 64 1.52 3.52 1.59
C GLY A 64 2.49 3.14 0.47
N PRO A 65 2.83 4.12 -0.38
CA PRO A 65 3.47 3.90 -1.69
C PRO A 65 4.86 3.31 -1.58
N TYR A 66 5.66 3.74 -0.60
CA TYR A 66 7.03 3.24 -0.44
C TYR A 66 7.06 1.78 0.03
N ILE A 67 6.20 1.43 0.99
CA ILE A 67 6.10 0.06 1.49
C ILE A 67 5.52 -0.84 0.40
N GLY A 68 4.51 -0.38 -0.33
CA GLY A 68 3.97 -1.09 -1.50
C GLY A 68 5.01 -1.32 -2.60
N ALA A 69 5.81 -0.30 -2.93
CA ALA A 69 6.86 -0.39 -3.94
C ALA A 69 7.95 -1.41 -3.55
N LEU A 70 8.47 -1.29 -2.32
CA LEU A 70 9.53 -2.18 -1.86
C LEU A 70 9.03 -3.61 -1.68
N SER A 71 7.84 -3.80 -1.11
CA SER A 71 7.20 -5.11 -0.98
C SER A 71 6.99 -5.77 -2.33
N GLY A 72 6.38 -5.06 -3.28
CA GLY A 72 6.08 -5.59 -4.61
C GLY A 72 7.33 -5.86 -5.42
N GLY A 73 8.21 -4.88 -5.53
CA GLY A 73 9.45 -5.02 -6.29
C GLY A 73 10.35 -6.13 -5.74
N ILE A 74 10.71 -6.07 -4.46
CA ILE A 74 11.65 -7.03 -3.85
C ILE A 74 11.01 -8.42 -3.76
N GLY A 75 9.75 -8.50 -3.33
CA GLY A 75 9.05 -9.77 -3.17
C GLY A 75 8.89 -10.51 -4.50
N SER A 76 8.42 -9.83 -5.55
CA SER A 76 8.23 -10.46 -6.86
C SER A 76 9.54 -10.75 -7.58
N MET A 77 10.55 -9.87 -7.48
CA MET A 77 11.89 -10.16 -8.01
C MET A 77 12.49 -11.42 -7.34
N THR A 78 12.32 -11.55 -6.02
CA THR A 78 12.83 -12.71 -5.29
C THR A 78 12.12 -13.99 -5.73
N ALA A 79 10.81 -13.93 -6.00
CA ALA A 79 10.07 -15.05 -6.57
C ALA A 79 10.63 -15.47 -7.94
N ASP A 80 10.92 -14.54 -8.84
CA ASP A 80 11.53 -14.84 -10.14
C ASP A 80 12.90 -15.51 -10.01
N LEU A 81 13.73 -15.03 -9.08
CA LEU A 81 15.03 -15.64 -8.79
C LEU A 81 14.87 -17.08 -8.28
N LEU A 82 13.92 -17.32 -7.37
CA LEU A 82 13.68 -18.65 -6.77
C LEU A 82 13.00 -19.63 -7.74
N LEU A 83 12.20 -19.13 -8.69
CA LEU A 83 11.53 -19.93 -9.72
C LEU A 83 12.44 -20.24 -10.93
N GLY A 84 13.66 -19.70 -10.96
CA GLY A 84 14.64 -19.98 -12.03
C GLY A 84 14.56 -19.04 -13.23
N TYR A 85 13.97 -17.85 -13.06
CA TYR A 85 13.78 -16.83 -14.10
C TYR A 85 14.59 -15.53 -13.84
N PRO A 86 15.92 -15.59 -13.57
CA PRO A 86 16.70 -14.43 -13.13
C PRO A 86 16.81 -13.30 -14.15
N ASN A 87 16.62 -13.58 -15.44
CA ASN A 87 16.64 -12.54 -16.48
C ASN A 87 15.44 -11.58 -16.36
N TYR A 88 14.32 -12.04 -15.81
CA TYR A 88 13.12 -11.22 -15.60
C TYR A 88 13.19 -10.42 -14.30
N ALA A 89 13.95 -10.89 -13.32
CA ALA A 89 14.04 -10.31 -11.98
C ALA A 89 14.29 -8.78 -11.97
N PRO A 90 15.24 -8.19 -12.73
CA PRO A 90 15.43 -6.74 -12.75
C PRO A 90 14.22 -5.98 -13.30
N GLY A 91 13.57 -6.52 -14.34
CA GLY A 91 12.36 -5.96 -14.92
C GLY A 91 11.20 -6.02 -13.93
N THR A 92 11.00 -7.17 -13.29
CA THR A 92 9.97 -7.37 -12.27
C THR A 92 10.15 -6.45 -11.07
N LEU A 93 11.39 -6.25 -10.60
CA LEU A 93 11.71 -5.31 -9.53
C LEU A 93 11.17 -3.90 -9.86
N VAL A 94 11.47 -3.40 -11.06
CA VAL A 94 11.09 -2.06 -11.49
C VAL A 94 9.58 -1.98 -11.72
N ILE A 95 9.01 -2.93 -12.47
CA ILE A 95 7.59 -2.93 -12.84
C ILE A 95 6.72 -3.04 -11.58
N LYS A 96 6.97 -4.03 -10.73
CA LYS A 96 6.21 -4.26 -9.48
C LYS A 96 6.47 -3.17 -8.44
N GLY A 97 7.67 -2.61 -8.43
CA GLY A 97 7.98 -1.43 -7.60
C GLY A 97 7.16 -0.20 -8.00
N ILE A 98 7.10 0.12 -9.28
CA ILE A 98 6.32 1.25 -9.80
C ILE A 98 4.82 1.01 -9.58
N GLU A 99 4.33 -0.20 -9.85
CA GLU A 99 2.94 -0.60 -9.61
C GLU A 99 2.53 -0.35 -8.15
N GLY A 100 3.27 -0.90 -7.18
CA GLY A 100 3.00 -0.71 -5.76
C GLY A 100 3.09 0.76 -5.34
N PHE A 101 4.03 1.52 -5.88
CA PHE A 101 4.15 2.96 -5.62
C PHE A 101 2.91 3.72 -6.10
N LEU A 102 2.52 3.51 -7.36
CA LEU A 102 1.41 4.21 -7.99
C LEU A 102 0.09 3.91 -7.28
N VAL A 103 -0.17 2.64 -6.96
CA VAL A 103 -1.38 2.24 -6.21
C VAL A 103 -1.45 2.96 -4.87
N GLY A 104 -0.36 2.94 -4.08
CA GLY A 104 -0.33 3.60 -2.78
C GLY A 104 -0.42 5.13 -2.87
N TYR A 105 0.14 5.73 -3.92
CA TYR A 105 0.07 7.17 -4.15
C TYR A 105 -1.34 7.61 -4.56
N VAL A 106 -1.92 6.93 -5.55
CA VAL A 106 -3.28 7.21 -6.05
C VAL A 106 -4.30 6.98 -4.93
N TYR A 107 -4.19 5.90 -4.17
CA TYR A 107 -5.09 5.61 -3.06
C TYR A 107 -5.09 6.74 -2.02
N GLN A 108 -3.92 7.21 -1.59
CA GLN A 108 -3.84 8.32 -0.63
C GLN A 108 -4.44 9.61 -1.19
N LYS A 109 -4.16 9.92 -2.46
CA LYS A 109 -4.70 11.12 -3.11
C LYS A 109 -6.22 11.06 -3.21
N LEU A 110 -6.76 9.90 -3.62
CA LEU A 110 -8.20 9.66 -3.71
C LEU A 110 -8.86 9.74 -2.33
N ARG A 111 -8.29 9.10 -1.30
CA ARG A 111 -8.80 9.16 0.07
C ARG A 111 -8.87 10.59 0.59
N LYS A 112 -7.86 11.41 0.31
CA LYS A 112 -7.84 12.83 0.70
C LYS A 112 -8.94 13.62 -0.02
N LEU A 113 -9.12 13.42 -1.32
CA LEU A 113 -10.18 14.07 -2.11
C LEU A 113 -11.57 13.68 -1.62
N LEU A 114 -11.80 12.39 -1.37
CA LEU A 114 -13.07 11.88 -0.86
C LEU A 114 -13.40 12.45 0.52
N ASN A 115 -12.42 12.49 1.44
CA ASN A 115 -12.60 13.08 2.76
C ASN A 115 -12.98 14.58 2.68
N LEU A 116 -12.34 15.35 1.81
CA LEU A 116 -12.69 16.76 1.60
C LEU A 116 -14.12 16.90 1.05
N SER A 117 -14.49 16.08 0.06
CA SER A 117 -15.84 16.11 -0.53
C SER A 117 -16.94 15.76 0.48
N LEU A 118 -16.67 14.81 1.38
CA LEU A 118 -17.61 14.42 2.44
C LEU A 118 -17.80 15.54 3.47
N ILE A 119 -16.71 16.20 3.90
CA ILE A 119 -16.78 17.34 4.83
C ILE A 119 -17.56 18.50 4.20
N ASP A 120 -17.27 18.84 2.94
CA ASP A 120 -17.99 19.88 2.21
C ASP A 120 -19.48 19.56 2.10
N TRP A 121 -19.82 18.31 1.80
CA TRP A 121 -21.20 17.83 1.74
C TRP A 121 -21.91 17.96 3.09
N VAL A 122 -21.29 17.53 4.19
CA VAL A 122 -21.85 17.63 5.56
C VAL A 122 -22.10 19.10 5.94
N ILE A 123 -21.15 20.00 5.65
CA ILE A 123 -21.28 21.44 5.95
C ILE A 123 -22.43 22.06 5.15
N ARG A 124 -22.53 21.75 3.85
CA ARG A 124 -23.62 22.24 2.99
C ARG A 124 -24.98 21.73 3.47
N ARG A 125 -25.07 20.45 3.87
CA ARG A 125 -26.29 19.84 4.42
C ARG A 125 -26.75 20.57 5.70
N SER A 126 -25.84 20.82 6.65
CA SER A 126 -26.15 21.50 7.92
C SER A 126 -26.67 22.93 7.72
N LYS A 127 -26.16 23.67 6.73
CA LYS A 127 -26.67 25.02 6.40
C LYS A 127 -28.04 25.01 5.73
N SER A 128 -28.39 23.92 5.04
CA SER A 128 -29.71 23.76 4.41
C SER A 128 -30.80 23.55 5.45
N ASP A 129 -30.53 22.77 6.50
CA ASP A 129 -31.54 22.43 7.52
C ASP A 129 -31.89 23.61 8.45
N LYS A 130 -31.00 24.61 8.62
CA LYS A 130 -31.26 25.82 9.43
C LYS A 130 -32.08 26.90 8.73
N LYS A 131 -32.47 26.68 7.47
CA LYS A 131 -33.24 27.65 6.67
C LYS A 131 -34.75 27.39 6.68
N HIS A 132 -35.19 26.40 7.44
CA HIS A 132 -36.59 26.04 7.69
C HIS A 132 -36.86 26.02 9.19
#